data_AF-A0AAN6LTC8-F1
#
_entry.id   AF-A0AAN6LTC8-F1
#
_cell.length_a   1.000
_cell.length_b   1.000
_cell.length_c   1.000
_cell.angle_alpha   90.00
_cell.angle_beta   90.00
_cell.angle_gamma   90.00
#
_symmetry.space_group_name_H-M   'P 1'
#
loop_
_entity.id
_entity.type
_entity.pdbx_description
1 polymer ?
#
loop_
_entity_poly.entity_id
_entity_poly.type
_entity_poly.pdbx_seq_one_letter_code
_entity_poly.pdbx_strand_id
1 'polypeptide(L)'
;MNAEALLKKHGWRGAGHSLDTSGRGIKKPLLISHKQDQNGLGHKKAAWKTDDQWWMRAFDESLQNLGTGQTSTLAQVQQKGINRGGLYGFFVKGEGLIGTIGDESETSVDTVSSTAESEATTTSGDQSASSTPPTSASTSDNEDGNARSKPAHGATLKKRKRAIEASAPAFKKLKKADTLASSSGAAGPVTVVTKVFGTIGADELTRIASVVKTIEKQVKAETRSREKQGAYGLYISSKQAKEQKYFDDPHNPSKKLTQKTAEAQRQKGMRAAQKEMKGQLIADALHKDDLPNHSKWTKKEIVKKYSKVERDLETVEKAYSELKKQVGKKSGKEPVQAARQDERQSLIDAQLTQLSSAKRATYEARAAEKGQSLDDYILRRVEKNTAKKVDKADGDKTAKKTGKGARK
;
A
#
# COMPACT_ATOMS: atom_id res chain seq x y z
N MET A 1 6.88 -39.02 -21.48
CA MET A 1 6.78 -39.90 -20.30
C MET A 1 5.73 -39.35 -19.35
N ASN A 2 4.78 -40.16 -18.89
CA ASN A 2 3.76 -39.75 -17.92
C ASN A 2 4.29 -39.92 -16.48
N ALA A 3 4.95 -38.88 -15.96
CA ALA A 3 5.56 -38.89 -14.63
C ALA A 3 4.55 -39.16 -13.51
N GLU A 4 3.33 -38.62 -13.62
CA GLU A 4 2.29 -38.84 -12.61
C GLU A 4 1.86 -40.30 -12.48
N ALA A 5 1.78 -41.03 -13.60
CA ALA A 5 1.39 -42.44 -13.61
C ALA A 5 2.47 -43.31 -12.94
N LEU A 6 3.75 -43.01 -13.18
CA LEU A 6 4.87 -43.69 -12.52
C LEU A 6 4.87 -43.41 -11.01
N LEU A 7 4.67 -42.16 -10.60
CA LEU A 7 4.64 -41.81 -9.19
C LEU A 7 3.47 -42.47 -8.45
N LYS A 8 2.29 -42.56 -9.07
CA LYS A 8 1.15 -43.29 -8.50
C LYS A 8 1.43 -44.79 -8.36
N LYS A 9 2.09 -45.41 -9.34
CA LYS A 9 2.53 -46.82 -9.23
C LYS A 9 3.50 -47.03 -8.06
N HIS A 10 4.31 -46.02 -7.74
CA HIS A 10 5.20 -46.02 -6.58
C HIS A 10 4.53 -45.56 -5.28
N GLY A 11 3.20 -45.50 -5.22
CA GLY A 11 2.45 -45.21 -3.99
C GLY A 11 2.23 -43.73 -3.69
N TRP A 12 2.54 -42.82 -4.63
CA TRP A 12 2.18 -41.41 -4.45
C TRP A 12 0.67 -41.21 -4.57
N ARG A 13 0.08 -40.55 -3.57
CA ARG A 13 -1.36 -40.33 -3.43
C ARG A 13 -1.94 -39.32 -4.45
N GLY A 14 -1.08 -38.67 -5.25
CA GLY A 14 -1.48 -37.76 -6.32
C GLY A 14 -1.39 -36.28 -5.93
N ALA A 15 -1.82 -35.41 -6.86
CA ALA A 15 -1.72 -33.96 -6.75
C ALA A 15 -2.33 -33.45 -5.43
N GLY A 16 -1.60 -32.58 -4.73
CA GLY A 16 -1.99 -32.06 -3.41
C GLY A 16 -1.45 -32.84 -2.22
N HIS A 17 -0.84 -34.01 -2.46
CA HIS A 17 -0.07 -34.75 -1.47
C HIS A 17 1.42 -34.60 -1.77
N SER A 18 2.22 -34.45 -0.73
CA SER A 18 3.67 -34.46 -0.86
C SER A 18 4.17 -35.85 -1.22
N LEU A 19 5.39 -35.93 -1.74
CA LEU A 19 6.05 -37.20 -2.07
C LEU A 19 6.57 -37.95 -0.83
N ASP A 20 6.49 -37.34 0.36
CA ASP A 20 6.91 -37.98 1.61
C ASP A 20 5.79 -38.82 2.23
N THR A 21 6.18 -39.87 2.94
CA THR A 21 5.26 -40.76 3.68
C THR A 21 4.52 -40.03 4.80
N SER A 22 5.12 -38.98 5.38
CA SER A 22 4.57 -38.23 6.51
C SER A 22 3.68 -37.04 6.14
N GLY A 23 3.48 -36.74 4.86
CA GLY A 23 2.64 -35.62 4.42
C GLY A 23 3.20 -34.22 4.72
N ARG A 24 4.46 -34.10 5.14
CA ARG A 24 5.12 -32.85 5.58
C ARG A 24 5.87 -32.13 4.46
N GLY A 25 6.07 -32.79 3.31
CA GLY A 25 6.80 -32.22 2.18
C GLY A 25 6.06 -31.09 1.48
N ILE A 26 6.77 -30.37 0.60
CA ILE A 26 6.15 -29.38 -0.27
C ILE A 26 5.20 -30.06 -1.26
N LYS A 27 3.95 -29.59 -1.29
CA LYS A 27 2.88 -30.10 -2.18
C LYS A 27 2.87 -29.38 -3.54
N LYS A 28 3.54 -28.23 -3.61
CA LYS A 28 3.62 -27.36 -4.78
C LYS A 28 5.08 -27.04 -5.07
N PRO A 29 5.48 -26.91 -6.34
CA PRO A 29 6.82 -26.49 -6.69
C PRO A 29 7.09 -25.07 -6.15
N LEU A 30 8.36 -24.80 -5.84
CA LEU A 30 8.79 -23.46 -5.44
C LEU A 30 8.78 -22.55 -6.67
N LEU A 31 8.18 -21.37 -6.53
CA LEU A 31 8.28 -20.33 -7.54
C LEU A 31 9.54 -19.52 -7.27
N ILE A 32 10.54 -19.69 -8.13
CA ILE A 32 11.80 -18.96 -8.04
C ILE A 32 11.72 -17.79 -9.02
N SER A 33 11.92 -16.56 -8.52
CA SER A 33 12.02 -15.40 -9.42
C SER A 33 13.40 -15.38 -10.06
N HIS A 34 13.47 -15.58 -11.38
CA HIS A 34 14.72 -15.43 -12.11
C HIS A 34 15.05 -13.95 -12.33
N LYS A 35 16.34 -13.59 -12.27
CA LYS A 35 16.85 -12.26 -12.61
C LYS A 35 17.37 -12.33 -14.04
N GLN A 36 16.73 -11.63 -14.97
CA GLN A 36 17.18 -11.55 -16.36
C GLN A 36 17.98 -10.29 -16.66
N ASP A 37 17.99 -9.33 -15.74
CA ASP A 37 18.59 -8.01 -15.95
C ASP A 37 19.96 -7.93 -15.26
N GLN A 38 20.79 -6.97 -15.68
CA GLN A 38 22.07 -6.67 -15.02
C GLN A 38 21.92 -5.83 -13.74
N ASN A 39 20.75 -5.21 -13.50
CA ASN A 39 20.49 -4.33 -12.36
C ASN A 39 20.75 -5.01 -11.01
N GLY A 40 21.16 -4.28 -9.96
CA GLY A 40 21.33 -4.84 -8.61
C GLY A 40 20.08 -5.54 -8.05
N LEU A 41 20.27 -6.40 -7.04
CA LEU A 41 19.17 -6.97 -6.27
C LEU A 41 18.43 -5.81 -5.56
N GLY A 42 17.11 -5.67 -5.79
CA GLY A 42 16.27 -4.63 -5.16
C GLY A 42 15.56 -3.68 -6.14
N HIS A 43 16.01 -3.55 -7.39
CA HIS A 43 15.46 -2.59 -8.38
C HIS A 43 14.05 -2.92 -8.93
N LYS A 44 13.32 -3.89 -8.38
CA LYS A 44 12.05 -4.38 -8.95
C LYS A 44 10.81 -3.55 -8.59
N LYS A 45 10.96 -2.40 -7.91
CA LYS A 45 9.84 -1.54 -7.51
C LYS A 45 10.00 -0.14 -8.12
N ALA A 46 8.90 0.37 -8.71
CA ALA A 46 8.79 1.74 -9.23
C ALA A 46 9.05 2.82 -8.15
N ALA A 47 9.04 2.43 -6.87
CA ALA A 47 9.35 3.28 -5.72
C ALA A 47 10.70 4.02 -5.86
N TRP A 48 11.76 3.39 -6.38
CA TRP A 48 13.08 4.04 -6.47
C TRP A 48 13.18 5.16 -7.52
N LYS A 49 12.32 5.18 -8.55
CA LYS A 49 12.33 6.30 -9.49
C LYS A 49 11.57 7.52 -8.98
N THR A 50 10.68 7.36 -8.00
CA THR A 50 9.71 8.40 -7.60
C THR A 50 9.93 8.89 -6.18
N ASP A 51 10.33 8.01 -5.25
CA ASP A 51 10.52 8.37 -3.84
C ASP A 51 11.83 9.17 -3.63
N ASP A 52 12.88 8.94 -4.42
CA ASP A 52 14.16 9.66 -4.29
C ASP A 52 14.10 11.11 -4.82
N GLN A 53 13.03 11.47 -5.53
CA GLN A 53 12.85 12.80 -6.15
C GLN A 53 11.89 13.71 -5.36
N TRP A 54 11.60 13.39 -4.10
CA TRP A 54 10.69 14.19 -3.28
C TRP A 54 11.22 15.62 -3.06
N TRP A 55 12.54 15.78 -2.93
CA TRP A 55 13.18 17.08 -2.74
C TRP A 55 13.13 17.95 -4.00
N MET A 56 13.35 17.38 -5.20
CA MET A 56 13.20 18.13 -6.46
C MET A 56 11.76 18.62 -6.65
N ARG A 57 10.77 17.79 -6.34
CA ARG A 57 9.36 18.20 -6.41
C ARG A 57 9.00 19.26 -5.38
N ALA A 58 9.49 19.13 -4.14
CA ALA A 58 9.26 20.14 -3.11
C ALA A 58 9.95 21.47 -3.45
N PHE A 59 11.11 21.42 -4.11
CA PHE A 59 11.82 22.59 -4.61
C PHE A 59 11.07 23.25 -5.77
N ASP A 60 10.64 22.50 -6.79
CA ASP A 60 9.82 23.02 -7.89
C ASP A 60 8.49 23.61 -7.40
N GLU A 61 7.84 22.95 -6.43
CA GLU A 61 6.64 23.46 -5.77
C GLU A 61 6.94 24.74 -4.98
N SER A 62 8.11 24.85 -4.35
CA SER A 62 8.50 26.10 -3.68
C SER A 62 8.70 27.24 -4.67
N LEU A 63 9.30 26.99 -5.83
CA LEU A 63 9.47 27.98 -6.88
C LEU A 63 8.13 28.43 -7.48
N GLN A 64 7.20 27.50 -7.70
CA GLN A 64 5.86 27.81 -8.20
C GLN A 64 5.04 28.63 -7.21
N ASN A 65 5.29 28.48 -5.91
CA ASN A 65 4.56 29.17 -4.86
C ASN A 65 5.17 30.53 -4.47
N LEU A 66 6.33 30.92 -5.03
CA LEU A 66 6.94 32.24 -4.81
C LEU A 66 5.97 33.35 -5.26
N GLY A 67 5.60 34.23 -4.33
CA GLY A 67 4.71 35.37 -4.57
C GLY A 67 3.21 35.12 -4.34
N THR A 68 2.79 33.88 -4.05
CA THR A 68 1.36 33.55 -3.84
C THR A 68 0.90 33.60 -2.38
N GLY A 69 1.80 33.92 -1.43
CA GLY A 69 1.52 33.94 0.01
C GLY A 69 1.27 32.56 0.64
N GLN A 70 1.40 31.48 -0.13
CA GLN A 70 1.24 30.11 0.38
C GLN A 70 2.54 29.63 1.05
N THR A 71 2.43 28.97 2.20
CA THR A 71 3.57 28.37 2.88
C THR A 71 4.10 27.19 2.07
N SER A 72 5.31 27.30 1.51
CA SER A 72 5.91 26.24 0.69
C SER A 72 6.12 24.95 1.51
N THR A 73 6.13 23.81 0.83
CA THR A 73 6.42 22.51 1.43
C THR A 73 7.80 22.49 2.09
N LEU A 74 8.79 23.21 1.54
CA LEU A 74 10.10 23.45 2.16
C LEU A 74 10.02 24.25 3.47
N ALA A 75 9.27 25.37 3.50
CA ALA A 75 9.07 26.15 4.72
C ALA A 75 8.37 25.32 5.82
N GLN A 76 7.43 24.46 5.43
CA GLN A 76 6.76 23.54 6.35
C GLN A 76 7.71 22.45 6.89
N VAL A 77 8.64 21.95 6.06
CA VAL A 77 9.69 21.01 6.48
C VAL A 77 10.69 21.69 7.42
N GLN A 78 11.06 22.95 7.18
CA GLN A 78 11.93 23.71 8.06
C GLN A 78 11.29 23.94 9.44
N GLN A 79 9.99 24.28 9.48
CA GLN A 79 9.27 24.51 10.74
C GLN A 79 8.96 23.24 11.53
N LYS A 80 8.64 22.13 10.86
CA LYS A 80 8.17 20.89 11.52
C LYS A 80 9.19 19.75 11.56
N GLY A 81 10.31 19.89 10.84
CA GLY A 81 11.33 18.86 10.65
C GLY A 81 10.85 17.70 9.77
N ILE A 82 11.79 16.93 9.21
CA ILE A 82 11.54 15.72 8.38
C ILE A 82 11.16 14.53 9.28
N ASN A 83 10.32 14.75 10.30
CA ASN A 83 9.87 13.71 11.23
C ASN A 83 8.77 12.80 10.64
N ARG A 84 8.60 12.81 9.31
CA ARG A 84 7.57 12.06 8.56
C ARG A 84 8.05 10.71 8.00
N GLY A 85 9.04 10.09 8.63
CA GLY A 85 9.35 8.67 8.39
C GLY A 85 10.02 8.37 7.05
N GLY A 86 10.93 9.24 6.61
CA GLY A 86 11.86 8.98 5.50
C GLY A 86 13.28 8.68 5.99
N LEU A 87 14.20 8.38 5.06
CA LEU A 87 15.61 8.05 5.32
C LEU A 87 16.30 9.04 6.28
N TYR A 88 15.88 10.31 6.26
CA TYR A 88 16.46 11.38 7.06
C TYR A 88 15.86 11.55 8.48
N GLY A 89 14.84 10.77 8.83
CA GLY A 89 14.24 10.80 10.17
C GLY A 89 15.11 10.15 11.26
N PHE A 90 16.23 9.53 10.88
CA PHE A 90 17.21 8.93 11.81
C PHE A 90 18.42 9.83 12.08
N PHE A 91 18.57 10.95 11.37
CA PHE A 91 19.62 11.91 11.69
C PHE A 91 19.17 12.73 12.90
N VAL A 92 19.84 12.52 14.03
CA VAL A 92 19.79 13.45 15.15
C VAL A 92 20.49 14.71 14.69
N LYS A 93 19.83 15.87 14.77
CA LYS A 93 20.50 17.16 14.56
C LYS A 93 21.55 17.26 15.66
N GLY A 94 22.82 17.07 15.29
CA GLY A 94 23.94 17.28 16.20
C GLY A 94 23.94 18.71 16.72
N GLU A 95 24.53 18.91 17.90
CA GLU A 95 24.79 20.24 18.45
C GLU A 95 25.58 21.04 17.40
N GLY A 96 25.01 22.17 16.97
CA GLY A 96 25.65 23.01 15.97
C GLY A 96 26.92 23.61 16.56
N LEU A 97 28.05 23.46 15.87
CA LEU A 97 29.27 24.16 16.24
C LEU A 97 29.02 25.66 16.07
N ILE A 98 29.11 26.42 17.16
CA ILE A 98 28.97 27.88 17.11
C ILE A 98 30.13 28.41 16.26
N GLY A 99 29.79 29.08 15.15
CA GLY A 99 30.81 29.65 14.27
C GLY A 99 31.52 30.79 14.98
N THR A 100 32.83 30.91 14.79
CA THR A 100 33.67 31.99 15.34
C THR A 100 33.51 33.33 14.58
N ILE A 101 32.55 33.42 13.66
CA ILE A 101 32.27 34.64 12.92
C ILE A 101 31.18 35.36 13.72
N GLY A 102 31.58 36.41 14.43
CA GLY A 102 30.73 37.15 15.35
C GLY A 102 29.47 37.68 14.69
N ASP A 103 28.34 37.50 15.38
CA ASP A 103 27.08 38.16 15.08
C ASP A 103 27.21 39.65 15.43
N GLU A 104 27.68 40.47 14.49
CA GLU A 104 27.55 41.92 14.56
C GLU A 104 26.15 42.32 14.10
N SER A 105 25.22 42.38 15.05
CA SER A 105 23.98 43.14 14.87
C SER A 105 23.72 44.02 16.09
N GLU A 106 24.00 45.31 15.84
CA GLU A 106 23.37 46.51 16.41
C GLU A 106 23.86 46.98 17.80
N THR A 107 24.51 48.16 17.86
CA THR A 107 23.87 49.45 18.20
C THR A 107 24.89 50.61 18.27
N SER A 108 24.64 51.65 17.46
CA SER A 108 24.87 53.11 17.67
C SER A 108 26.27 53.77 17.79
N VAL A 109 26.38 54.84 16.99
CA VAL A 109 27.05 56.16 17.14
C VAL A 109 28.55 56.39 16.86
N ASP A 110 28.76 57.11 15.75
CA ASP A 110 29.55 58.35 15.56
C ASP A 110 31.09 58.38 15.59
N THR A 111 31.61 59.11 14.59
CA THR A 111 32.80 60.01 14.63
C THR A 111 34.07 59.58 13.87
N VAL A 112 34.14 60.11 12.63
CA VAL A 112 35.26 60.78 11.91
C VAL A 112 36.57 60.05 11.55
N SER A 113 36.78 59.99 10.23
CA SER A 113 37.86 60.64 9.45
C SER A 113 39.31 60.14 9.52
N SER A 114 39.85 59.97 8.30
CA SER A 114 41.22 60.28 7.85
C SER A 114 42.34 59.28 8.19
N THR A 115 43.34 58.99 7.37
CA THR A 115 43.78 59.43 6.01
C THR A 115 45.04 58.61 5.66
N ALA A 116 45.32 58.50 4.35
CA ALA A 116 46.61 58.24 3.69
C ALA A 116 47.14 56.79 3.62
N GLU A 117 47.83 56.34 2.56
CA GLU A 117 47.93 56.65 1.12
C GLU A 117 49.11 55.79 0.59
N SER A 118 49.18 55.66 -0.75
CA SER A 118 50.35 55.32 -1.59
C SER A 118 50.76 53.85 -1.69
N GLU A 119 50.54 53.16 -2.83
CA GLU A 119 51.21 53.23 -4.17
C GLU A 119 52.16 52.02 -4.31
N ALA A 120 52.38 51.33 -5.44
CA ALA A 120 52.25 51.57 -6.88
C ALA A 120 52.17 50.18 -7.60
N THR A 121 51.29 49.95 -8.61
CA THR A 121 51.51 50.09 -10.07
C THR A 121 52.53 49.10 -10.66
N THR A 122 52.18 48.15 -11.56
CA THR A 122 52.16 48.31 -13.04
C THR A 122 51.83 46.93 -13.69
N THR A 123 50.84 46.79 -14.60
CA THR A 123 50.89 46.94 -16.09
C THR A 123 51.47 45.69 -16.80
N SER A 124 51.03 45.10 -17.92
CA SER A 124 49.81 45.08 -18.76
C SER A 124 50.05 44.06 -19.91
N GLY A 125 48.97 43.42 -20.39
CA GLY A 125 48.69 43.06 -21.80
C GLY A 125 49.50 41.94 -22.48
N ASP A 126 49.10 41.35 -23.61
CA ASP A 126 47.84 41.19 -24.36
C ASP A 126 48.19 40.30 -25.58
N GLN A 127 47.16 39.72 -26.24
CA GLN A 127 47.11 39.15 -27.60
C GLN A 127 47.62 37.70 -27.82
N SER A 128 47.13 36.90 -28.79
CA SER A 128 45.93 36.78 -29.64
C SER A 128 46.26 35.69 -30.68
N ALA A 129 45.37 34.74 -30.96
CA ALA A 129 45.22 33.96 -32.24
C ALA A 129 44.27 32.77 -32.00
N SER A 130 43.05 32.74 -32.53
CA SER A 130 42.67 32.40 -33.92
C SER A 130 42.95 30.94 -34.31
N SER A 131 41.90 30.11 -34.39
CA SER A 131 41.53 29.28 -35.57
C SER A 131 40.49 28.17 -35.24
N THR A 132 39.53 28.00 -36.15
CA THR A 132 38.60 26.85 -36.32
C THR A 132 38.59 26.52 -37.83
N PRO A 133 37.90 25.48 -38.36
CA PRO A 133 37.69 24.08 -37.97
C PRO A 133 38.15 23.11 -39.13
N PRO A 134 37.78 21.80 -39.19
CA PRO A 134 36.55 21.45 -39.92
C PRO A 134 35.78 20.18 -39.47
N THR A 135 34.56 20.14 -39.98
CA THR A 135 33.48 19.16 -40.01
C THR A 135 33.84 17.84 -40.70
N SER A 136 33.30 16.70 -40.24
CA SER A 136 32.95 15.55 -41.10
C SER A 136 31.92 14.62 -40.43
N ALA A 137 30.91 14.28 -41.22
CA ALA A 137 29.77 13.41 -40.92
C ALA A 137 30.13 11.92 -41.00
N SER A 138 29.35 11.04 -40.36
CA SER A 138 28.83 9.83 -41.04
C SER A 138 27.77 9.08 -40.21
N THR A 139 26.60 8.88 -40.86
CA THR A 139 25.78 7.66 -40.93
C THR A 139 25.22 7.01 -39.66
N SER A 140 23.91 7.24 -39.46
CA SER A 140 22.97 6.35 -38.79
C SER A 140 22.43 5.30 -39.75
N ASP A 141 22.85 4.05 -39.59
CA ASP A 141 22.16 2.88 -40.17
C ASP A 141 21.32 2.20 -39.08
N ASN A 142 20.04 2.03 -39.35
CA ASN A 142 19.09 1.31 -38.50
C ASN A 142 18.19 0.50 -39.44
N GLU A 143 18.64 -0.69 -39.81
CA GLU A 143 17.80 -1.71 -40.43
C GLU A 143 17.87 -3.03 -39.65
N ASP A 144 16.66 -3.58 -39.49
CA ASP A 144 16.30 -4.99 -39.50
C ASP A 144 16.77 -5.99 -38.43
N GLY A 145 15.76 -6.44 -37.68
CA GLY A 145 15.28 -7.81 -37.89
C GLY A 145 16.01 -8.92 -37.15
N ASN A 146 15.46 -9.34 -36.00
CA ASN A 146 15.50 -10.76 -35.66
C ASN A 146 14.31 -11.20 -34.80
N ALA A 147 13.36 -11.86 -35.46
CA ALA A 147 12.34 -12.68 -34.85
C ALA A 147 12.91 -14.09 -34.62
N ARG A 148 12.92 -14.59 -33.36
CA ARG A 148 12.91 -16.04 -33.14
C ARG A 148 12.27 -16.47 -31.81
N SER A 149 11.09 -17.08 -31.97
CA SER A 149 10.51 -18.21 -31.24
C SER A 149 10.49 -18.24 -29.71
N LYS A 150 9.27 -18.21 -29.13
CA LYS A 150 8.98 -18.90 -27.85
C LYS A 150 7.71 -19.74 -27.98
N PRO A 151 7.72 -21.02 -27.55
CA PRO A 151 6.58 -21.91 -27.65
C PRO A 151 5.55 -21.69 -26.53
N ALA A 152 4.32 -22.06 -26.85
CA ALA A 152 3.12 -21.96 -26.05
C ALA A 152 3.08 -22.99 -24.91
N HIS A 153 2.69 -22.56 -23.70
CA HIS A 153 1.90 -23.36 -22.76
C HIS A 153 1.37 -22.46 -21.63
N GLY A 154 0.05 -22.41 -21.43
CA GLY A 154 -0.52 -21.69 -20.29
C GLY A 154 -2.02 -21.41 -20.31
N ALA A 155 -2.85 -22.39 -20.63
CA ALA A 155 -4.29 -22.32 -20.40
C ALA A 155 -4.71 -23.50 -19.51
N THR A 156 -4.83 -23.26 -18.21
CA THR A 156 -5.65 -24.02 -17.23
C THR A 156 -5.31 -23.54 -15.82
N LEU A 157 -6.04 -22.55 -15.27
CA LEU A 157 -6.18 -22.33 -13.81
C LEU A 157 -7.11 -21.14 -13.54
N LYS A 158 -8.41 -21.30 -13.82
CA LYS A 158 -9.47 -20.36 -13.35
C LYS A 158 -10.79 -21.06 -12.97
N LYS A 159 -10.71 -22.32 -12.53
CA LYS A 159 -11.80 -23.03 -11.86
C LYS A 159 -11.25 -23.54 -10.53
N ARG A 160 -11.99 -23.30 -9.44
CA ARG A 160 -11.73 -23.65 -8.01
C ARG A 160 -11.27 -22.49 -7.11
N LYS A 161 -12.15 -21.49 -6.98
CA LYS A 161 -12.28 -20.67 -5.76
C LYS A 161 -13.76 -20.46 -5.40
N ARG A 162 -14.54 -21.55 -5.45
CA ARG A 162 -15.94 -21.65 -4.99
C ARG A 162 -16.17 -23.11 -4.59
N ALA A 163 -15.75 -23.51 -3.39
CA ALA A 163 -16.13 -24.77 -2.74
C ALA A 163 -15.57 -24.92 -1.31
N ILE A 164 -15.29 -23.83 -0.57
CA ILE A 164 -14.92 -23.88 0.85
C ILE A 164 -15.49 -22.64 1.53
N GLU A 165 -16.81 -22.56 1.66
CA GLU A 165 -17.48 -21.58 2.53
C GLU A 165 -18.85 -22.11 2.97
N ALA A 166 -18.92 -23.43 3.19
CA ALA A 166 -20.11 -24.11 3.69
C ALA A 166 -19.68 -25.28 4.60
N SER A 167 -19.15 -24.97 5.79
CA SER A 167 -19.23 -25.86 6.96
C SER A 167 -18.60 -25.23 8.22
N ALA A 168 -19.41 -25.13 9.27
CA ALA A 168 -19.07 -25.15 10.71
C ALA A 168 -18.89 -23.78 11.44
N PRO A 169 -19.15 -23.72 12.78
CA PRO A 169 -20.42 -23.24 13.31
C PRO A 169 -20.29 -22.20 14.45
N ALA A 170 -21.46 -21.72 14.90
CA ALA A 170 -21.69 -20.75 15.96
C ALA A 170 -21.03 -21.07 17.32
N PHE A 171 -20.48 -20.04 17.96
CA PHE A 171 -20.28 -20.00 19.42
C PHE A 171 -20.89 -18.73 20.01
N LYS A 172 -21.88 -18.94 20.86
CA LYS A 172 -22.50 -17.97 21.77
C LYS A 172 -21.50 -17.61 22.88
N LYS A 173 -21.30 -16.32 23.15
CA LYS A 173 -21.18 -15.79 24.51
C LYS A 173 -21.85 -14.42 24.60
N LEU A 174 -22.78 -14.34 25.56
CA LEU A 174 -23.62 -13.23 25.98
C LEU A 174 -22.94 -12.47 27.13
N LYS A 175 -23.30 -11.16 27.24
CA LYS A 175 -23.19 -10.26 28.42
C LYS A 175 -21.76 -9.85 28.80
N LYS A 176 -21.44 -8.60 29.13
CA LYS A 176 -22.18 -7.52 29.81
C LYS A 176 -21.36 -6.23 29.60
N ALA A 177 -21.96 -5.09 29.26
CA ALA A 177 -21.40 -3.76 29.52
C ALA A 177 -22.48 -2.70 29.23
N ASP A 178 -23.44 -2.62 30.15
CA ASP A 178 -24.02 -1.33 30.52
C ASP A 178 -23.14 -0.74 31.63
N THR A 179 -23.12 0.59 31.71
CA THR A 179 -22.42 1.44 32.69
C THR A 179 -20.94 1.71 32.39
N LEU A 180 -20.70 2.77 31.61
CA LEU A 180 -19.69 3.80 31.84
C LEU A 180 -19.91 4.93 30.82
N ALA A 181 -20.98 5.69 31.08
CA ALA A 181 -21.10 7.06 30.60
C ALA A 181 -20.57 7.99 31.70
N SER A 182 -19.96 9.10 31.28
CA SER A 182 -19.40 10.21 32.07
C SER A 182 -17.96 10.05 32.55
N SER A 183 -17.00 10.51 31.72
CA SER A 183 -16.27 11.78 31.98
C SER A 183 -14.97 11.86 31.16
N SER A 184 -15.02 12.44 29.96
CA SER A 184 -13.89 13.19 29.37
C SER A 184 -14.38 13.99 28.16
N GLY A 185 -14.06 15.27 28.13
CA GLY A 185 -14.70 16.31 27.32
C GLY A 185 -14.75 16.10 25.80
N ALA A 186 -15.95 16.36 25.28
CA ALA A 186 -16.27 17.02 24.01
C ALA A 186 -15.46 16.66 22.76
N ALA A 187 -15.74 15.48 22.20
CA ALA A 187 -15.85 15.34 20.75
C ALA A 187 -17.21 14.71 20.48
N GLY A 188 -18.20 15.55 20.14
CA GLY A 188 -19.54 15.07 19.80
C GLY A 188 -19.49 14.05 18.65
N PRO A 189 -20.52 13.18 18.52
CA PRO A 189 -20.60 12.26 17.39
C PRO A 189 -20.45 13.07 16.09
N VAL A 190 -19.56 12.65 15.20
CA VAL A 190 -19.38 13.29 13.89
C VAL A 190 -20.67 13.07 13.09
N THR A 191 -21.60 14.01 13.21
CA THR A 191 -22.84 14.03 12.45
C THR A 191 -22.57 14.70 11.13
N VAL A 192 -22.78 13.97 10.05
CA VAL A 192 -22.67 14.54 8.70
C VAL A 192 -24.08 14.90 8.27
N VAL A 193 -24.30 16.19 8.01
CA VAL A 193 -25.55 16.66 7.43
C VAL A 193 -25.41 16.60 5.92
N THR A 194 -26.21 15.76 5.27
CA THR A 194 -26.33 15.74 3.81
C THR A 194 -27.73 16.19 3.39
N LYS A 195 -27.84 16.85 2.25
CA LYS A 195 -29.13 17.39 1.77
C LYS A 195 -30.17 16.31 1.48
N VAL A 196 -29.74 15.09 1.19
CA VAL A 196 -30.64 13.97 0.85
C VAL A 196 -30.79 12.97 1.99
N PHE A 197 -29.74 12.74 2.79
CA PHE A 197 -29.77 11.78 3.89
C PHE A 197 -29.95 12.40 5.28
N GLY A 198 -30.18 13.72 5.38
CA GLY A 198 -30.33 14.40 6.66
C GLY A 198 -29.08 14.28 7.54
N THR A 199 -29.27 14.26 8.86
CA THR A 199 -28.23 14.03 9.86
C THR A 199 -27.98 12.53 10.02
N ILE A 200 -26.79 12.07 9.63
CA ILE A 200 -26.43 10.64 9.70
C ILE A 200 -25.50 10.41 10.90
N GLY A 201 -25.80 9.39 11.71
CA GLY A 201 -24.94 8.94 12.82
C GLY A 201 -23.74 8.11 12.36
N ALA A 202 -22.71 7.96 13.20
CA ALA A 202 -21.48 7.24 12.83
C ALA A 202 -21.72 5.75 12.45
N ASP A 203 -22.64 5.09 13.13
CA ASP A 203 -23.00 3.69 12.84
C ASP A 203 -23.72 3.57 11.50
N GLU A 204 -24.61 4.52 11.20
CA GLU A 204 -25.31 4.60 9.92
C GLU A 204 -24.35 4.92 8.78
N LEU A 205 -23.36 5.80 8.96
CA LEU A 205 -22.32 6.05 7.97
C LEU A 205 -21.57 4.75 7.60
N THR A 206 -21.28 3.93 8.60
CA THR A 206 -20.62 2.64 8.41
C THR A 206 -21.51 1.65 7.65
N ARG A 207 -22.80 1.58 8.01
CA ARG A 207 -23.79 0.76 7.29
C ARG A 207 -23.92 1.21 5.83
N ILE A 208 -24.13 2.50 5.59
CA ILE A 208 -24.25 3.09 4.24
C ILE A 208 -23.01 2.77 3.41
N ALA A 209 -21.81 3.04 3.93
CA ALA A 209 -20.57 2.75 3.21
C ALA A 209 -20.42 1.26 2.87
N SER A 210 -20.89 0.35 3.73
CA SER A 210 -20.86 -1.09 3.47
C SER A 210 -21.83 -1.52 2.34
N VAL A 211 -23.02 -0.92 2.30
CA VAL A 211 -24.03 -1.16 1.26
C VAL A 211 -23.53 -0.64 -0.07
N VAL A 212 -23.04 0.60 -0.13
CA VAL A 212 -22.50 1.20 -1.36
C VAL A 212 -21.36 0.35 -1.92
N LYS A 213 -20.41 -0.08 -1.08
CA LYS A 213 -19.30 -0.95 -1.50
C LYS A 213 -19.78 -2.31 -2.04
N THR A 214 -20.87 -2.84 -1.49
CA THR A 214 -21.48 -4.09 -1.98
C THR A 214 -22.10 -3.89 -3.36
N ILE A 215 -22.83 -2.78 -3.56
CA ILE A 215 -23.39 -2.39 -4.85
C ILE A 215 -22.28 -2.22 -5.89
N GLU A 216 -21.20 -1.50 -5.58
CA GLU A 216 -20.07 -1.33 -6.51
C GLU A 216 -19.44 -2.66 -6.94
N LYS A 217 -19.30 -3.60 -5.99
CA LYS A 217 -18.78 -4.93 -6.26
C LYS A 217 -19.72 -5.72 -7.20
N GLN A 218 -21.03 -5.62 -7.00
CA GLN A 218 -22.04 -6.23 -7.87
C GLN A 218 -21.99 -5.63 -9.28
N VAL A 219 -22.04 -4.29 -9.41
CA VAL A 219 -21.93 -3.57 -10.69
C VAL A 219 -20.67 -3.99 -11.45
N LYS A 220 -19.52 -4.06 -10.78
CA LYS A 220 -18.25 -4.48 -11.38
C LYS A 220 -18.26 -5.94 -11.82
N ALA A 221 -18.90 -6.83 -11.07
CA ALA A 221 -19.03 -8.23 -11.45
C ALA A 221 -19.92 -8.41 -12.67
N GLU A 222 -21.07 -7.73 -12.70
CA GLU A 222 -22.02 -7.78 -13.82
C GLU A 222 -21.47 -7.13 -15.08
N THR A 223 -20.78 -5.98 -14.95
CA THR A 223 -20.14 -5.33 -16.10
C THR A 223 -19.12 -6.25 -16.74
N ARG A 224 -18.30 -6.93 -15.94
CA ARG A 224 -17.33 -7.93 -16.43
C ARG A 224 -18.02 -9.14 -17.07
N SER A 225 -19.21 -9.51 -16.61
CA SER A 225 -19.99 -10.60 -17.19
C SER A 225 -20.55 -10.19 -18.56
N ARG A 226 -21.20 -9.02 -18.64
CA ARG A 226 -21.72 -8.43 -19.89
C ARG A 226 -20.62 -8.16 -20.91
N GLU A 227 -19.45 -7.72 -20.44
CA GLU A 227 -18.27 -7.54 -21.27
C GLU A 227 -17.79 -8.85 -21.92
N LYS A 228 -17.79 -9.96 -21.17
CA LYS A 228 -17.46 -11.28 -21.73
C LYS A 228 -18.50 -11.77 -22.73
N GLN A 229 -19.75 -11.33 -22.59
CA GLN A 229 -20.83 -11.60 -23.54
C GLN A 229 -20.79 -10.67 -24.77
N GLY A 230 -19.85 -9.74 -24.84
CA GLY A 230 -19.73 -8.80 -25.97
C GLY A 230 -20.76 -7.67 -25.97
N ALA A 231 -21.47 -7.44 -24.85
CA ALA A 231 -22.54 -6.44 -24.77
C ALA A 231 -22.08 -4.99 -25.06
N TYR A 232 -20.77 -4.72 -24.98
CA TYR A 232 -20.18 -3.41 -25.25
C TYR A 232 -19.26 -3.42 -26.48
N GLY A 233 -19.47 -4.39 -27.39
CA GLY A 233 -18.62 -4.64 -28.55
C GLY A 233 -17.61 -5.77 -28.35
N LEU A 234 -16.88 -6.10 -29.42
CA LEU A 234 -15.85 -7.15 -29.44
C LEU A 234 -14.80 -6.92 -28.35
N TYR A 235 -14.48 -7.97 -27.61
CA TYR A 235 -13.45 -7.93 -26.57
C TYR A 235 -12.07 -7.76 -27.22
N ILE A 236 -11.59 -6.51 -27.25
CA ILE A 236 -10.36 -6.07 -27.96
C ILE A 236 -9.11 -6.83 -27.49
N SER A 237 -9.14 -7.45 -26.31
CA SER A 237 -8.00 -8.25 -25.83
C SER A 237 -7.90 -9.65 -26.45
N SER A 238 -8.86 -10.07 -27.28
CA SER A 238 -8.73 -11.30 -28.06
C SER A 238 -7.69 -11.10 -29.17
N LYS A 239 -6.90 -12.14 -29.48
CA LYS A 239 -5.88 -12.06 -30.55
C LYS A 239 -6.50 -11.65 -31.89
N GLN A 240 -7.70 -12.17 -32.18
CA GLN A 240 -8.47 -11.86 -33.38
C GLN A 240 -8.84 -10.37 -33.49
N ALA A 241 -9.19 -9.73 -32.37
CA ALA A 241 -9.49 -8.29 -32.38
C ALA A 241 -8.24 -7.43 -32.61
N LYS A 242 -7.01 -7.94 -32.36
CA LYS A 242 -5.78 -7.19 -32.64
C LYS A 242 -5.42 -7.18 -34.12
N GLU A 243 -5.88 -8.16 -34.88
CA GLU A 243 -5.62 -8.26 -36.32
C GLU A 243 -6.59 -7.42 -37.16
N GLN A 244 -7.74 -7.04 -36.60
CA GLN A 244 -8.72 -6.20 -37.27
C GLN A 244 -8.34 -4.71 -37.21
N LYS A 245 -8.13 -4.09 -38.38
CA LYS A 245 -7.81 -2.66 -38.52
C LYS A 245 -9.02 -1.74 -38.30
N TYR A 246 -10.21 -2.26 -38.59
CA TYR A 246 -11.48 -1.53 -38.50
C TYR A 246 -12.53 -2.36 -37.75
N PHE A 247 -13.35 -1.69 -36.96
CA PHE A 247 -14.42 -2.28 -36.16
C PHE A 247 -15.77 -1.68 -36.56
N ASP A 248 -16.83 -2.47 -36.48
CA ASP A 248 -18.18 -1.97 -36.75
C ASP A 248 -18.72 -1.19 -35.55
N ASP A 249 -19.35 -0.05 -35.82
CA ASP A 249 -20.06 0.72 -34.79
C ASP A 249 -21.32 -0.06 -34.36
N PRO A 250 -21.49 -0.38 -33.06
CA PRO A 250 -22.66 -1.12 -32.58
C PRO A 250 -23.99 -0.38 -32.79
N HIS A 251 -23.98 0.93 -33.04
CA HIS A 251 -25.19 1.71 -33.36
C HIS A 251 -25.37 1.97 -34.85
N ASN A 252 -24.33 1.78 -35.67
CA ASN A 252 -24.40 1.99 -37.11
C ASN A 252 -23.40 1.07 -37.84
N PRO A 253 -23.81 -0.16 -38.21
CA PRO A 253 -22.89 -1.16 -38.76
C PRO A 253 -22.23 -0.74 -40.08
N SER A 254 -22.79 0.24 -40.79
CA SER A 254 -22.21 0.78 -42.02
C SER A 254 -20.97 1.63 -41.77
N LYS A 255 -20.76 2.12 -40.54
CA LYS A 255 -19.63 2.96 -40.19
C LYS A 255 -18.49 2.15 -39.60
N LYS A 256 -17.37 2.12 -40.31
CA LYS A 256 -16.11 1.53 -39.83
C LYS A 256 -15.38 2.50 -38.89
N LEU A 257 -15.15 2.06 -37.66
CA LEU A 257 -14.40 2.79 -36.64
C LEU A 257 -12.95 2.32 -36.62
N THR A 258 -12.03 3.26 -36.37
CA THR A 258 -10.65 2.91 -35.99
C THR A 258 -10.64 2.20 -34.64
N GLN A 259 -9.58 1.44 -34.34
CA GLN A 259 -9.41 0.76 -33.05
C GLN A 259 -9.55 1.71 -31.85
N LYS A 260 -8.92 2.89 -31.91
CA LYS A 260 -8.97 3.89 -30.84
C LYS A 260 -10.39 4.43 -30.62
N THR A 261 -11.11 4.71 -31.70
CA THR A 261 -12.51 5.18 -31.61
C THR A 261 -13.45 4.10 -31.11
N ALA A 262 -13.25 2.85 -31.53
CA ALA A 262 -14.03 1.70 -31.05
C ALA A 262 -13.78 1.44 -29.55
N GLU A 263 -12.52 1.54 -29.09
CA GLU A 263 -12.19 1.42 -27.66
C GLU A 263 -12.83 2.54 -26.83
N ALA A 264 -12.77 3.79 -27.30
CA ALA A 264 -13.40 4.92 -26.63
C ALA A 264 -14.92 4.76 -26.54
N GLN A 265 -15.56 4.32 -27.62
CA GLN A 265 -17.00 4.05 -27.65
C GLN A 265 -17.39 2.90 -26.72
N ARG A 266 -16.61 1.81 -26.72
CA ARG A 266 -16.79 0.70 -25.76
C ARG A 266 -16.66 1.17 -24.32
N GLN A 267 -15.63 1.97 -24.02
CA GLN A 267 -15.44 2.52 -22.68
C GLN A 267 -16.61 3.42 -22.26
N LYS A 268 -17.12 4.24 -23.20
CA LYS A 268 -18.31 5.08 -22.99
C LYS A 268 -19.55 4.22 -22.70
N GLY A 269 -19.81 3.19 -23.49
CA GLY A 269 -20.90 2.24 -23.28
C GLY A 269 -20.81 1.51 -21.94
N MET A 270 -19.59 1.07 -21.58
CA MET A 270 -19.32 0.41 -20.29
C MET A 270 -19.58 1.34 -19.09
N ARG A 271 -19.14 2.59 -19.15
CA ARG A 271 -19.43 3.60 -18.10
C ARG A 271 -20.92 3.91 -18.02
N ALA A 272 -21.62 4.04 -19.15
CA ALA A 272 -23.05 4.30 -19.19
C ALA A 272 -23.84 3.15 -18.55
N ALA A 273 -23.52 1.91 -18.90
CA ALA A 273 -24.17 0.74 -18.32
C ALA A 273 -23.83 0.53 -16.83
N GLN A 274 -22.59 0.82 -16.42
CA GLN A 274 -22.23 0.84 -14.99
C GLN A 274 -23.07 1.84 -14.21
N LYS A 275 -23.24 3.05 -14.76
CA LYS A 275 -24.05 4.10 -14.15
C LYS A 275 -25.52 3.69 -14.04
N GLU A 276 -26.07 3.09 -15.09
CA GLU A 276 -27.45 2.59 -15.10
C GLU A 276 -27.67 1.48 -14.07
N MET A 277 -26.82 0.45 -14.06
CA MET A 277 -26.90 -0.66 -13.10
C MET A 277 -26.72 -0.17 -11.66
N LYS A 278 -25.75 0.72 -11.42
CA LYS A 278 -25.52 1.33 -10.10
C LYS A 278 -26.76 2.12 -9.65
N GLY A 279 -27.38 2.87 -10.56
CA GLY A 279 -28.62 3.60 -10.28
C GLY A 279 -29.81 2.71 -9.94
N GLN A 280 -29.98 1.60 -10.65
CA GLN A 280 -31.04 0.63 -10.36
C GLN A 280 -30.84 -0.03 -8.99
N LEU A 281 -29.62 -0.49 -8.69
CA LEU A 281 -29.29 -1.13 -7.42
C LEU A 281 -29.40 -0.17 -6.22
N ILE A 282 -29.00 1.10 -6.39
CA ILE A 282 -29.19 2.13 -5.37
C ILE A 282 -30.67 2.41 -5.15
N ALA A 283 -31.46 2.50 -6.23
CA ALA A 283 -32.90 2.70 -6.11
C ALA A 283 -33.59 1.51 -5.41
N ASP A 284 -33.12 0.29 -5.63
CA ASP A 284 -33.58 -0.90 -4.91
C ASP A 284 -33.19 -0.88 -3.43
N ALA A 285 -31.94 -0.50 -3.10
CA ALA A 285 -31.49 -0.39 -1.72
C ALA A 285 -32.21 0.73 -0.94
N LEU A 286 -32.52 1.85 -1.59
CA LEU A 286 -33.33 2.94 -1.02
C LEU A 286 -34.80 2.55 -0.81
N HIS A 287 -35.33 1.66 -1.66
CA HIS A 287 -36.71 1.17 -1.51
C HIS A 287 -36.84 0.08 -0.44
N LYS A 288 -35.76 -0.67 -0.16
CA LYS A 288 -35.67 -1.69 0.87
C LYS A 288 -35.25 -1.16 2.25
N ASP A 289 -35.12 0.16 2.40
CA ASP A 289 -34.62 0.81 3.62
C ASP A 289 -33.20 0.34 4.05
N ASP A 290 -32.40 -0.16 3.09
CA ASP A 290 -30.98 -0.43 3.29
C ASP A 290 -30.14 0.86 3.23
N LEU A 291 -30.62 1.84 2.46
CA LEU A 291 -30.13 3.20 2.41
C LEU A 291 -31.24 4.15 2.90
N PRO A 292 -30.91 5.21 3.65
CA PRO A 292 -31.93 6.13 4.14
C PRO A 292 -32.60 6.89 2.97
N ASN A 293 -33.93 6.89 2.90
CA ASN A 293 -34.69 7.57 1.84
C ASN A 293 -35.60 8.67 2.42
N HIS A 294 -35.00 9.80 2.82
CA HIS A 294 -35.72 10.86 3.52
C HIS A 294 -36.71 11.62 2.63
N SER A 295 -36.45 11.65 1.31
CA SER A 295 -37.34 12.30 0.36
C SER A 295 -38.47 11.40 -0.15
N LYS A 296 -38.56 10.14 0.34
CA LYS A 296 -39.55 9.12 -0.06
C LYS A 296 -39.70 9.00 -1.58
N TRP A 297 -38.60 9.15 -2.33
CA TRP A 297 -38.65 9.07 -3.78
C TRP A 297 -39.02 7.65 -4.23
N THR A 298 -39.85 7.57 -5.25
CA THR A 298 -40.16 6.31 -5.92
C THR A 298 -38.91 5.79 -6.66
N LYS A 299 -38.84 4.46 -6.90
CA LYS A 299 -37.71 3.85 -7.65
C LYS A 299 -37.43 4.58 -8.98
N LYS A 300 -38.48 4.99 -9.70
CA LYS A 300 -38.37 5.72 -10.98
C LYS A 300 -37.78 7.12 -10.81
N GLU A 301 -38.18 7.84 -9.75
CA GLU A 301 -37.65 9.18 -9.46
C GLU A 301 -36.19 9.14 -9.02
N ILE A 302 -35.81 8.11 -8.25
CA ILE A 302 -34.41 7.90 -7.83
C ILE A 302 -33.52 7.72 -9.05
N VAL A 303 -33.91 6.87 -10.01
CA VAL A 303 -33.14 6.67 -11.24
C VAL A 303 -33.03 7.96 -12.06
N LYS A 304 -34.12 8.75 -12.16
CA LYS A 304 -34.09 10.06 -12.84
C LYS A 304 -33.17 11.06 -12.14
N LYS A 305 -33.17 11.09 -10.81
CA LYS A 305 -32.35 11.99 -9.97
C LYS A 305 -31.03 11.37 -9.53
N TYR A 306 -30.58 10.31 -10.19
CA TYR A 306 -29.43 9.50 -9.78
C TYR A 306 -28.17 10.32 -9.56
N SER A 307 -27.89 11.31 -10.42
CA SER A 307 -26.70 12.17 -10.29
C SER A 307 -26.66 12.96 -8.98
N LYS A 308 -27.82 13.29 -8.40
CA LYS A 308 -27.90 13.96 -7.10
C LYS A 308 -27.58 12.96 -5.98
N VAL A 309 -28.25 11.81 -5.99
CA VAL A 309 -28.03 10.73 -5.01
C VAL A 309 -26.58 10.28 -4.99
N GLU A 310 -25.96 10.14 -6.17
CA GLU A 310 -24.55 9.73 -6.29
C GLU A 310 -23.61 10.74 -5.62
N ARG A 311 -23.81 12.05 -5.82
CA ARG A 311 -23.00 13.08 -5.15
C ARG A 311 -23.17 13.04 -3.63
N ASP A 312 -24.40 12.84 -3.16
CA ASP A 312 -24.66 12.75 -1.71
C ASP A 312 -23.99 11.51 -1.11
N LEU A 313 -24.04 10.35 -1.79
CA LEU A 313 -23.31 9.14 -1.37
C LEU A 313 -21.78 9.35 -1.37
N GLU A 314 -21.22 10.05 -2.35
CA GLU A 314 -19.79 10.41 -2.36
C GLU A 314 -19.41 11.29 -1.15
N THR A 315 -20.29 12.20 -0.72
CA THR A 315 -20.04 12.99 0.50
C THR A 315 -20.04 12.12 1.76
N VAL A 316 -20.95 11.14 1.83
CA VAL A 316 -21.00 10.16 2.92
C VAL A 316 -19.73 9.30 2.95
N GLU A 317 -19.26 8.80 1.80
CA GLU A 317 -18.03 8.03 1.73
C GLU A 317 -16.78 8.84 2.12
N LYS A 318 -16.70 10.10 1.68
CA LYS A 318 -15.61 11.01 2.10
C LYS A 318 -15.61 11.20 3.61
N ALA A 319 -16.76 11.49 4.21
CA ALA A 319 -16.86 11.67 5.65
C ALA A 319 -16.54 10.37 6.42
N TYR A 320 -16.98 9.21 5.92
CA TYR A 320 -16.59 7.91 6.48
C TYR A 320 -15.07 7.67 6.40
N SER A 321 -14.43 8.06 5.29
CA SER A 321 -12.98 7.95 5.13
C SER A 321 -12.22 8.85 6.11
N GLU A 322 -12.75 10.03 6.41
CA GLU A 322 -12.20 10.96 7.39
C GLU A 322 -12.38 10.44 8.82
N LEU A 323 -13.56 9.93 9.15
CA LEU A 323 -13.82 9.26 10.44
C LEU A 323 -12.83 8.11 10.65
N LYS A 324 -12.60 7.28 9.62
CA LYS A 324 -11.63 6.19 9.67
C LYS A 324 -10.19 6.70 9.85
N LYS A 325 -9.80 7.80 9.20
CA LYS A 325 -8.48 8.43 9.41
C LYS A 325 -8.33 8.92 10.85
N GLN A 326 -9.37 9.52 11.44
CA GLN A 326 -9.34 9.98 12.82
C GLN A 326 -9.20 8.81 13.80
N VAL A 327 -9.97 7.73 13.61
CA VAL A 327 -9.86 6.50 14.43
C VAL A 327 -8.48 5.85 14.26
N GLY A 328 -8.01 5.69 13.03
CA GLY A 328 -6.71 5.08 12.74
C GLY A 328 -5.51 5.89 13.25
N LYS A 329 -5.65 7.22 13.36
CA LYS A 329 -4.61 8.10 13.93
C LYS A 329 -4.56 8.00 15.45
N LYS A 330 -5.69 7.74 16.13
CA LYS A 330 -5.75 7.48 17.58
C LYS A 330 -5.26 6.07 17.95
N SER A 331 -5.50 5.06 17.11
CA SER A 331 -5.04 3.69 17.38
C SER A 331 -3.59 3.40 16.98
N GLY A 332 -2.90 4.36 16.35
CA GLY A 332 -1.62 4.10 15.67
C GLY A 332 -0.37 4.15 16.55
N LYS A 333 -0.42 4.62 17.79
CA LYS A 333 0.79 4.74 18.64
C LYS A 333 0.68 4.28 20.09
N GLU A 334 -0.48 4.38 20.75
CA GLU A 334 -0.60 3.97 22.16
C GLU A 334 -1.10 2.55 22.42
N PRO A 335 -2.18 2.03 21.78
CA PRO A 335 -2.78 0.77 22.24
C PRO A 335 -1.93 -0.47 21.94
N VAL A 336 -1.00 -0.39 20.98
CA VAL A 336 -0.09 -1.51 20.66
C VAL A 336 1.04 -1.62 21.68
N GLN A 337 1.43 -0.53 22.35
CA GLN A 337 2.46 -0.58 23.38
C GLN A 337 1.90 -1.08 24.70
N ALA A 338 0.71 -0.60 25.10
CA ALA A 338 0.01 -1.09 26.30
C ALA A 338 -0.32 -2.59 26.19
N ALA A 339 -0.93 -3.04 25.08
CA ALA A 339 -1.24 -4.46 24.89
C ALA A 339 0.02 -5.35 24.88
N ARG A 340 1.15 -4.83 24.37
CA ARG A 340 2.44 -5.54 24.42
C ARG A 340 3.05 -5.56 25.82
N GLN A 341 2.78 -4.57 26.66
CA GLN A 341 3.21 -4.56 28.06
C GLN A 341 2.43 -5.59 28.88
N ASP A 342 1.11 -5.68 28.68
CA ASP A 342 0.26 -6.69 29.34
C ASP A 342 0.66 -8.12 28.94
N GLU A 343 0.91 -8.36 27.65
CA GLU A 343 1.43 -9.65 27.17
C GLU A 343 2.82 -9.96 27.75
N ARG A 344 3.69 -8.95 27.92
CA ARG A 344 5.02 -9.13 28.53
C ARG A 344 4.91 -9.47 30.02
N GLN A 345 4.08 -8.75 30.77
CA GLN A 345 3.87 -8.97 32.20
C GLN A 345 3.27 -10.37 32.46
N SER A 346 2.25 -10.76 31.70
CA SER A 346 1.66 -12.10 31.84
C SER A 346 2.64 -13.25 31.56
N LEU A 347 3.59 -13.07 30.62
CA LEU A 347 4.66 -14.04 30.38
C LEU A 347 5.66 -14.11 31.55
N ILE A 348 5.97 -12.97 32.16
CA ILE A 348 6.86 -12.90 33.34
C ILE A 348 6.20 -13.61 34.52
N ASP A 349 4.93 -13.30 34.82
CA ASP A 349 4.18 -13.92 35.93
C ASP A 349 4.03 -15.44 35.75
N ALA A 350 3.74 -15.89 34.53
CA ALA A 350 3.66 -17.31 34.20
C ALA A 350 5.01 -18.02 34.40
N GLN A 351 6.14 -17.35 34.18
CA GLN A 351 7.45 -17.92 34.49
C GLN A 351 7.73 -17.90 35.99
N LEU A 352 7.48 -16.78 36.68
CA LEU A 352 7.71 -16.66 38.12
C LEU A 352 6.95 -17.72 38.92
N THR A 353 5.71 -18.02 38.54
CA THR A 353 4.89 -19.08 39.15
C THR A 353 5.44 -20.49 38.91
N GLN A 354 6.16 -20.72 37.81
CA GLN A 354 6.78 -22.01 37.50
C GLN A 354 8.14 -22.23 38.19
N LEU A 355 8.75 -21.19 38.75
CA LEU A 355 10.05 -21.28 39.42
C LEU A 355 9.90 -21.70 40.89
N SER A 356 10.62 -22.76 41.28
CA SER A 356 10.84 -23.09 42.70
C SER A 356 11.60 -21.96 43.41
N SER A 357 11.35 -21.75 44.70
CA SER A 357 11.99 -20.71 45.53
C SER A 357 13.53 -20.68 45.41
N ALA A 358 14.19 -21.84 45.46
CA ALA A 358 15.64 -21.93 45.29
C ALA A 358 16.12 -21.41 43.91
N LYS A 359 15.40 -21.74 42.83
CA LYS A 359 15.71 -21.23 41.49
C LYS A 359 15.47 -19.73 41.39
N ARG A 360 14.43 -19.21 42.03
CA ARG A 360 14.15 -17.77 42.07
C ARG A 360 15.30 -17.00 42.71
N ALA A 361 15.81 -17.45 43.86
CA ALA A 361 16.97 -16.85 44.51
C ALA A 361 18.23 -16.85 43.62
N THR A 362 18.49 -17.96 42.89
CA THR A 362 19.62 -17.99 41.95
C THR A 362 19.46 -17.04 40.76
N TYR A 363 18.22 -16.77 40.33
CA TYR A 363 17.96 -15.85 39.23
C TYR A 363 18.07 -14.40 39.68
N GLU A 364 17.63 -14.11 40.90
CA GLU A 364 17.77 -12.81 41.54
C GLU A 364 19.25 -12.44 41.75
N ALA A 365 20.07 -13.35 42.27
CA ALA A 365 21.51 -13.12 42.40
C ALA A 365 22.20 -12.83 41.05
N ARG A 366 21.84 -13.57 39.99
CA ARG A 366 22.39 -13.32 38.63
C ARG A 366 21.84 -12.05 37.97
N ALA A 367 20.62 -11.65 38.31
CA ALA A 367 20.05 -10.40 37.83
C ALA A 367 20.77 -9.21 38.48
N ALA A 368 21.01 -9.30 39.80
CA ALA A 368 21.80 -8.33 40.56
C ALA A 368 23.24 -8.21 40.06
N GLU A 369 23.93 -9.33 39.81
CA GLU A 369 25.27 -9.36 39.22
C GLU A 369 25.34 -8.66 37.85
N LYS A 370 24.22 -8.65 37.10
CA LYS A 370 24.10 -8.01 35.78
C LYS A 370 23.48 -6.61 35.81
N GLY A 371 23.16 -6.08 37.00
CA GLY A 371 22.49 -4.78 37.15
C GLY A 371 21.14 -4.71 36.44
N GLN A 372 20.37 -5.80 36.38
CA GLN A 372 19.05 -5.87 35.74
C GLN A 372 17.98 -6.29 36.75
N SER A 373 16.72 -5.90 36.50
CA SER A 373 15.59 -6.40 37.28
C SER A 373 15.41 -7.91 37.07
N LEU A 374 14.82 -8.60 38.06
CA LEU A 374 14.51 -10.03 37.94
C LEU A 374 13.60 -10.30 36.72
N ASP A 375 12.66 -9.40 36.48
CA ASP A 375 11.67 -9.50 35.41
C ASP A 375 12.33 -9.37 34.02
N ASP A 376 13.21 -8.39 33.82
CA ASP A 376 13.98 -8.22 32.58
C ASP A 376 14.88 -9.42 32.32
N TYR A 377 15.51 -9.96 33.38
CA TYR A 377 16.35 -11.13 33.29
C TYR A 377 15.56 -12.37 32.83
N ILE A 378 14.36 -12.57 33.39
CA ILE A 378 13.46 -13.67 33.00
C ILE A 378 13.01 -13.51 31.56
N LEU A 379 12.57 -12.31 31.16
CA LEU A 379 12.09 -12.02 29.82
C LEU A 379 13.16 -12.29 28.77
N ARG A 380 14.38 -11.79 28.97
CA ARG A 380 15.53 -12.03 28.07
C ARG A 380 15.89 -13.51 27.97
N ARG A 381 15.70 -14.26 29.06
CA ARG A 381 15.94 -15.71 29.08
C ARG A 381 14.86 -16.48 28.32
N VAL A 382 13.60 -16.08 28.43
CA VAL A 382 12.49 -16.63 27.63
C VAL A 382 12.76 -16.37 26.15
N GLU A 383 13.06 -15.13 25.77
CA GLU A 383 13.38 -14.77 24.38
C GLU A 383 14.55 -15.61 23.84
N LYS A 384 15.65 -15.71 24.61
CA LYS A 384 16.81 -16.55 24.22
C LYS A 384 16.45 -18.03 24.08
N ASN A 385 15.59 -18.57 24.94
CA ASN A 385 15.14 -19.95 24.85
C ASN A 385 14.20 -20.18 23.66
N THR A 386 13.33 -19.22 23.35
CA THR A 386 12.46 -19.29 22.16
C THR A 386 13.27 -19.25 20.87
N ALA A 387 14.26 -18.36 20.77
CA ALA A 387 15.17 -18.29 19.63
C ALA A 387 15.92 -19.62 19.43
N LYS A 388 16.51 -20.17 20.51
CA LYS A 388 17.19 -21.49 20.44
C LYS A 388 16.26 -22.63 20.03
N LYS A 389 14.99 -22.62 20.44
CA LYS A 389 14.01 -23.63 20.02
C LYS A 389 13.69 -23.52 18.53
N VAL A 390 13.62 -22.30 17.99
CA VAL A 390 13.44 -22.07 16.54
C VAL A 390 14.66 -22.59 15.77
N ASP A 391 15.87 -22.22 16.19
CA ASP A 391 17.12 -22.67 15.54
C ASP A 391 17.26 -24.20 15.55
N LYS A 392 16.94 -24.84 16.68
CA LYS A 392 16.97 -26.32 16.79
C LYS A 392 15.90 -26.97 15.92
N ALA A 393 14.70 -26.38 15.83
CA ALA A 393 13.64 -26.88 14.98
C ALA A 393 13.98 -26.78 13.49
N ASP A 394 14.77 -25.78 13.09
CA ASP A 394 15.20 -25.62 11.71
C ASP A 394 16.44 -26.48 11.38
N GLY A 395 17.35 -26.69 12.35
CA GLY A 395 18.47 -27.64 12.24
C GLY A 395 18.05 -29.11 12.14
N ASP A 396 17.03 -29.53 12.90
CA ASP A 396 16.52 -30.91 12.84
C ASP A 396 15.75 -31.18 11.53
N LYS A 397 15.10 -30.15 10.96
CA LYS A 397 14.49 -30.24 9.63
C LYS A 397 15.52 -30.39 8.51
N THR A 398 16.69 -29.75 8.62
CA THR A 398 17.76 -29.87 7.62
C THR A 398 18.49 -31.20 7.72
N ALA A 399 18.78 -31.71 8.93
CA ALA A 399 19.39 -33.03 9.13
C ALA A 399 18.49 -34.19 8.66
N LYS A 400 17.17 -34.09 8.88
CA LYS A 400 16.21 -35.11 8.40
C LYS A 400 16.02 -35.08 6.88
N LYS A 401 16.39 -33.99 6.20
CA LYS A 401 16.31 -33.85 4.74
C LYS A 401 17.55 -34.43 4.04
N THR A 402 18.72 -34.46 4.68
CA THR A 402 19.96 -35.00 4.11
C THR A 402 20.15 -36.50 4.37
N GLY A 403 19.63 -37.05 5.47
CA GLY A 403 19.77 -38.48 5.81
C GLY A 403 18.92 -39.46 4.98
N LYS A 404 17.96 -38.99 4.18
CA LYS A 404 17.04 -39.85 3.40
C LYS A 404 17.50 -40.12 1.96
N GLY A 405 18.68 -39.61 1.57
CA GLY A 405 19.24 -39.76 0.22
C GLY A 405 20.41 -40.74 0.08
N ALA A 406 20.96 -41.27 1.18
CA ALA A 406 22.19 -42.09 1.16
C ALA A 406 21.97 -43.61 1.36
N ARG A 407 20.73 -44.09 1.24
CA ARG A 407 20.42 -45.53 1.17
C ARG A 407 19.71 -45.81 -0.16
N LYS A 408 20.48 -45.90 -1.23
CA LYS A 408 20.12 -46.63 -2.45
C LYS A 408 21.38 -47.06 -3.17
#